data_AF-A0A9X1NHL8-F1
#
_entry.id   AF-A0A9X1NHL8-F1
#
_cell.length_a   1.000
_cell.length_b   1.000
_cell.length_c   1.000
_cell.angle_alpha   90.00
_cell.angle_beta   90.00
_cell.angle_gamma   90.00
#
_symmetry.space_group_name_H-M   'P 1'
#
loop_
_entity.id
_entity.type
_entity.pdbx_description
1 polymer ?
#
loop_
_entity_poly.entity_id
_entity_poly.type
_entity_poly.pdbx_seq_one_letter_code
_entity_poly.pdbx_strand_id
1 'polypeptide(L)'
;MSTAQPPLTGYYRALLRSYLTTASPDVNGTAHAFATPVEKAAEPQERLWTAWGEVIRQASVRAPEDHTRLVELVVALRDRGFKPDATNPHIIWGQVLWTGLPLLNAQMREAWNWAAPPATSDYTWRNVNGFAARLTVAGVDFSLLGLWTIRSSLEESTKVTATELMAAAEWFKYLSKSLVQWSEADRQFDGPDDPASRPGKLLLDQGFARSGFSARRLAYWQHRIQQGSSQQKAV
;
A
#
# COMPACT_ATOMS: atom_id res chain seq x y z
N MET A 1 -5.25 41.18 11.43
CA MET A 1 -6.06 39.94 11.56
C MET A 1 -5.20 38.79 11.07
N SER A 2 -4.63 38.00 11.99
CA SER A 2 -3.80 36.84 11.65
C SER A 2 -4.72 35.65 11.41
N THR A 3 -4.91 35.25 10.15
CA THR A 3 -5.59 34.00 9.82
C THR A 3 -4.65 32.87 10.21
N ALA A 4 -4.90 32.22 11.35
CA ALA A 4 -4.17 31.03 11.76
C ALA A 4 -4.24 29.99 10.64
N GLN A 5 -3.08 29.61 10.10
CA GLN A 5 -2.99 28.59 9.07
C GLN A 5 -3.54 27.28 9.64
N PRO A 6 -4.42 26.55 8.92
CA PRO A 6 -4.98 25.30 9.43
C PRO A 6 -3.86 24.31 9.79
N PRO A 7 -4.07 23.41 10.77
CA PRO A 7 -3.12 22.35 11.06
C PRO A 7 -2.82 21.58 9.77
N LEU A 8 -1.58 21.13 9.59
CA LEU A 8 -1.09 20.55 8.33
C LEU A 8 -1.96 19.40 7.81
N THR A 9 -2.50 18.58 8.71
CA THR A 9 -3.49 17.54 8.40
C THR A 9 -4.76 18.11 7.77
N GLY A 10 -5.27 19.24 8.27
CA GLY A 10 -6.43 19.94 7.74
C GLY A 10 -6.19 20.46 6.32
N TYR A 11 -4.98 20.97 6.04
CA TYR A 11 -4.57 21.38 4.69
C TYR A 11 -4.63 20.22 3.69
N TYR A 12 -3.90 19.12 3.95
CA TYR A 12 -3.88 17.97 3.04
C TYR A 12 -5.25 17.33 2.88
N ARG A 13 -6.04 17.28 3.96
CA ARG A 13 -7.40 16.75 3.94
C ARG A 13 -8.31 17.56 3.01
N ALA A 14 -8.22 18.89 3.09
CA ALA A 14 -9.01 19.77 2.25
C ALA A 14 -8.59 19.65 0.77
N LEU A 15 -7.28 19.65 0.51
CA LEU A 15 -6.71 19.47 -0.82
C LEU A 15 -7.17 18.16 -1.46
N LEU A 16 -6.95 17.04 -0.77
CA LEU A 16 -7.33 15.71 -1.27
C LEU A 16 -8.83 15.56 -1.41
N ARG A 17 -9.63 16.11 -0.48
CA ARG A 17 -11.09 16.10 -0.64
C ARG A 17 -11.50 16.83 -1.92
N SER A 18 -10.99 18.04 -2.15
CA SER A 18 -11.30 18.82 -3.35
C SER A 18 -10.91 18.07 -4.62
N TYR A 19 -9.69 17.51 -4.66
CA TYR A 19 -9.21 16.69 -5.77
C TYR A 19 -10.13 15.49 -6.06
N LEU A 20 -10.52 14.74 -5.01
CA LEU A 20 -11.32 13.53 -5.15
C LEU A 20 -12.78 13.80 -5.53
N THR A 21 -13.35 14.96 -5.18
CA THR A 21 -14.75 15.30 -5.49
C THR A 21 -14.93 16.13 -6.75
N THR A 22 -13.85 16.62 -7.36
CA THR A 22 -13.93 17.41 -8.60
C THR A 22 -14.19 16.50 -9.80
N ALA A 23 -15.07 16.91 -10.72
CA ALA A 23 -15.44 16.08 -11.88
C ALA A 23 -14.24 15.82 -12.81
N SER A 24 -13.43 16.86 -13.06
CA SER A 24 -12.23 16.80 -13.89
C SER A 24 -11.07 17.51 -13.19
N PRO A 25 -10.45 16.86 -12.19
CA PRO A 25 -9.38 17.48 -11.42
C PRO A 25 -8.08 17.58 -12.24
N ASP A 26 -7.32 18.65 -12.03
CA ASP A 26 -5.94 18.74 -12.51
C ASP A 26 -5.00 18.02 -11.53
N VAL A 27 -4.54 16.82 -11.92
CA VAL A 27 -3.61 16.02 -11.11
C VAL A 27 -2.25 16.71 -10.96
N ASN A 28 -1.77 17.43 -11.98
CA ASN A 28 -0.46 18.09 -11.95
C ASN A 28 -0.50 19.32 -11.03
N GLY A 29 -1.55 20.14 -11.14
CA GLY A 29 -1.80 21.24 -10.21
C GLY A 29 -1.99 20.76 -8.77
N THR A 30 -2.70 19.65 -8.58
CA THR A 30 -2.87 19.03 -7.25
C THR A 30 -1.55 18.49 -6.71
N ALA A 31 -0.73 17.82 -7.51
CA ALA A 31 0.60 17.36 -7.13
C ALA A 31 1.52 18.53 -6.76
N HIS A 32 1.41 19.65 -7.49
CA HIS A 32 2.14 20.87 -7.15
C HIS A 32 1.73 21.44 -5.79
N ALA A 33 0.43 21.59 -5.56
CA ALA A 33 -0.10 22.04 -4.28
C ALA A 33 0.25 21.08 -3.14
N PHE A 34 0.17 19.77 -3.36
CA PHE A 34 0.51 18.75 -2.38
C PHE A 34 1.99 18.80 -1.98
N ALA A 35 2.89 18.99 -2.95
CA ALA A 35 4.31 18.99 -2.69
C ALA A 35 4.82 20.28 -2.02
N THR A 36 4.20 21.43 -2.32
CA THR A 36 4.67 22.75 -1.91
C THR A 36 4.95 22.88 -0.41
N PRO A 37 4.08 22.43 0.51
CA PRO A 37 4.37 22.52 1.94
C PRO A 37 5.56 21.69 2.39
N VAL A 38 5.84 20.55 1.73
CA VAL A 38 6.99 19.69 2.04
C VAL A 38 8.27 20.33 1.52
N GLU A 39 8.26 20.81 0.27
CA GLU A 39 9.43 21.41 -0.39
C GLU A 39 9.87 22.73 0.25
N LYS A 40 8.96 23.47 0.89
CA LYS A 40 9.27 24.74 1.57
C LYS A 40 9.56 24.58 3.06
N ALA A 41 9.58 23.35 3.56
CA ALA A 41 9.69 23.08 4.99
C ALA A 41 11.15 23.15 5.45
N ALA A 42 11.38 23.77 6.62
CA ALA A 42 12.61 23.52 7.39
C ALA A 42 12.71 22.04 7.81
N GLU A 43 11.59 21.43 8.18
CA GLU A 43 11.47 20.02 8.58
C GLU A 43 10.64 19.22 7.56
N PRO A 44 11.20 18.86 6.39
CA PRO A 44 10.45 18.20 5.31
C PRO A 44 9.98 16.78 5.67
N GLN A 45 10.71 16.07 6.54
CA GLN A 45 10.39 14.70 6.92
C GLN A 45 9.04 14.59 7.64
N GLU A 46 8.81 15.41 8.68
CA GLU A 46 7.55 15.38 9.44
C GLU A 46 6.35 15.80 8.58
N ARG A 47 6.56 16.76 7.68
CA ARG A 47 5.52 17.20 6.75
C ARG A 47 5.17 16.13 5.74
N LEU A 48 6.18 15.44 5.21
CA LEU A 48 6.01 14.34 4.28
C LEU A 48 5.29 13.16 4.94
N TRP A 49 5.68 12.82 6.17
CA TRP A 49 4.99 11.79 6.98
C TRP A 49 3.50 12.10 7.14
N THR A 50 3.18 13.35 7.47
CA THR A 50 1.79 13.83 7.59
C THR A 50 1.05 13.77 6.25
N ALA A 51 1.72 14.16 5.17
CA ALA A 51 1.16 14.16 3.83
C ALA A 51 0.78 12.75 3.37
N TRP A 52 1.71 11.79 3.49
CA TRP A 52 1.45 10.38 3.17
C TRP A 52 0.38 9.76 4.05
N GLY A 53 0.40 10.06 5.36
CA GLY A 53 -0.63 9.62 6.29
C GLY A 53 -2.03 10.02 5.81
N GLU A 54 -2.21 11.25 5.34
CA GLU A 54 -3.50 11.71 4.84
C GLU A 54 -3.89 11.07 3.48
N VAL A 55 -2.94 10.82 2.57
CA VAL A 55 -3.22 10.06 1.33
C VAL A 55 -3.75 8.66 1.65
N ILE A 56 -3.05 7.93 2.52
CA ILE A 56 -3.42 6.57 2.91
C ILE A 56 -4.73 6.55 3.70
N ARG A 57 -4.94 7.55 4.57
CA ARG A 57 -6.20 7.72 5.31
C ARG A 57 -7.39 7.96 4.38
N GLN A 58 -7.21 8.72 3.30
CA GLN A 58 -8.29 8.91 2.31
C GLN A 58 -8.56 7.60 1.57
N ALA A 59 -7.52 6.84 1.21
CA ALA A 59 -7.69 5.52 0.60
C ALA A 59 -8.43 4.55 1.53
N SER A 60 -8.13 4.56 2.82
CA SER A 60 -8.72 3.59 3.77
C SER A 60 -10.22 3.80 4.02
N VAL A 61 -10.72 5.03 3.95
CA VAL A 61 -12.13 5.36 4.27
C VAL A 61 -13.02 5.56 3.06
N ARG A 62 -12.47 5.57 1.84
CA ARG A 62 -13.21 5.87 0.61
C ARG A 62 -13.48 4.64 -0.25
N ALA A 63 -14.37 4.80 -1.20
CA ALA A 63 -14.72 3.76 -2.15
C ALA A 63 -13.54 3.46 -3.11
N PRO A 64 -13.45 2.24 -3.68
CA PRO A 64 -12.34 1.83 -4.54
C PRO A 64 -12.13 2.68 -5.79
N GLU A 65 -13.12 3.44 -6.23
CA GLU A 65 -13.04 4.35 -7.38
C GLU A 65 -12.11 5.54 -7.08
N ASP A 66 -12.14 6.04 -5.83
CA ASP A 66 -11.26 7.13 -5.37
C ASP A 66 -9.79 6.69 -5.30
N HIS A 67 -9.53 5.38 -5.18
CA HIS A 67 -8.16 4.86 -5.14
C HIS A 67 -7.41 5.11 -6.45
N THR A 68 -8.11 5.08 -7.60
CA THR A 68 -7.48 5.37 -8.90
C THR A 68 -6.88 6.78 -8.89
N ARG A 69 -7.66 7.78 -8.46
CA ARG A 69 -7.22 9.17 -8.39
C ARG A 69 -6.06 9.37 -7.43
N LEU A 70 -6.07 8.68 -6.28
CA LEU A 70 -4.97 8.72 -5.32
C LEU A 70 -3.69 8.10 -5.89
N VAL A 71 -3.80 7.00 -6.63
CA VAL A 71 -2.65 6.39 -7.33
C VAL A 71 -2.09 7.36 -8.38
N GLU A 72 -2.95 7.98 -9.18
CA GLU A 72 -2.55 9.01 -10.16
C GLU A 72 -1.80 10.16 -9.50
N LEU A 73 -2.24 10.63 -8.32
CA LEU A 73 -1.54 11.67 -7.57
C LEU A 73 -0.14 11.23 -7.13
N VAL A 74 0.01 10.01 -6.59
CA VAL A 74 1.32 9.47 -6.18
C VAL A 74 2.25 9.31 -7.38
N VAL A 75 1.73 8.83 -8.50
CA VAL A 75 2.47 8.71 -9.77
C VAL A 75 2.87 10.09 -10.29
N ALA A 76 1.98 11.07 -10.28
CA ALA A 76 2.29 12.45 -10.72
C ALA A 76 3.38 13.09 -9.85
N LEU A 77 3.37 12.84 -8.53
CA LEU A 77 4.46 13.27 -7.65
C LEU A 77 5.78 12.61 -8.06
N ARG A 78 5.80 11.28 -8.20
CA ARG A 78 6.99 10.52 -8.63
C ARG A 78 7.56 11.01 -9.95
N ASP A 79 6.71 11.14 -10.95
CA ASP A 79 7.10 11.47 -12.33
C ASP A 79 7.52 12.94 -12.46
N ARG A 80 6.95 13.84 -11.66
CA ARG A 80 7.45 15.21 -11.50
C ARG A 80 8.88 15.20 -10.93
N GLY A 81 9.14 14.31 -9.97
CA GLY A 81 10.41 14.19 -9.26
C GLY A 81 10.77 15.44 -8.45
N PHE A 82 12.00 15.43 -7.93
CA PHE A 82 12.63 16.58 -7.30
C PHE A 82 14.08 16.65 -7.75
N LYS A 83 14.54 17.85 -8.12
CA LYS A 83 15.94 18.09 -8.49
C LYS A 83 16.66 18.68 -7.28
N PRO A 84 17.43 17.88 -6.52
CA PRO A 84 18.17 18.39 -5.39
C PRO A 84 19.26 19.35 -5.86
N ASP A 85 19.50 20.40 -5.10
CA ASP A 85 20.65 21.29 -5.27
C ASP A 85 21.39 21.47 -3.94
N ALA A 86 22.52 22.20 -3.97
CA ALA A 86 23.36 22.41 -2.81
C ALA A 86 22.65 23.13 -1.64
N THR A 87 21.55 23.84 -1.92
CA THR A 87 20.78 24.58 -0.93
C THR A 87 19.57 23.81 -0.42
N ASN A 88 19.02 22.90 -1.23
CA ASN A 88 17.84 22.11 -0.92
C ASN A 88 18.02 20.65 -1.38
N PRO A 89 18.81 19.83 -0.67
CA PRO A 89 19.05 18.46 -1.09
C PRO A 89 17.81 17.56 -0.93
N HIS A 90 16.90 17.86 0.01
CA HIS A 90 15.71 17.06 0.36
C HIS A 90 15.86 15.55 0.13
N ILE A 91 16.94 14.98 0.67
CA ILE A 91 17.16 13.53 0.72
C ILE A 91 16.61 13.06 2.06
N ILE A 92 15.60 12.20 2.02
CA ILE A 92 14.97 11.64 3.22
C ILE A 92 15.19 10.13 3.17
N TRP A 93 15.82 9.58 4.20
CA TRP A 93 16.16 8.15 4.29
C TRP A 93 16.92 7.63 3.06
N GLY A 94 17.87 8.43 2.56
CA GLY A 94 18.69 8.08 1.39
C GLY A 94 17.96 8.16 0.05
N GLN A 95 16.70 8.63 0.02
CA GLN A 95 15.92 8.75 -1.20
C GLN A 95 15.67 10.22 -1.54
N VAL A 96 15.80 10.55 -2.83
CA VAL A 96 15.45 11.89 -3.34
C VAL A 96 13.93 12.07 -3.23
N LEU A 97 13.51 13.21 -2.68
CA LEU A 97 12.11 13.58 -2.55
C LEU A 97 11.34 13.37 -3.86
N TRP A 98 10.11 12.86 -3.75
CA TRP A 98 9.22 12.46 -4.85
C TRP A 98 9.72 11.34 -5.76
N THR A 99 10.96 11.39 -6.26
CA THR A 99 11.53 10.35 -7.12
C THR A 99 11.56 8.98 -6.45
N GLY A 100 12.06 8.93 -5.21
CA GLY A 100 12.12 7.69 -4.42
C GLY A 100 10.92 7.46 -3.49
N LEU A 101 9.98 8.42 -3.44
CA LEU A 101 8.82 8.40 -2.53
C LEU A 101 9.19 8.06 -1.07
N PRO A 102 10.14 8.79 -0.45
CA PRO A 102 10.58 8.49 0.91
C PRO A 102 9.42 8.44 1.90
N LEU A 103 9.55 7.57 2.91
CA LEU A 103 8.57 7.32 3.97
C LEU A 103 7.24 6.70 3.51
N LEU A 104 6.91 6.68 2.21
CA LEU A 104 5.62 6.16 1.75
C LEU A 104 5.45 4.68 2.13
N ASN A 105 6.50 3.87 1.96
CA ASN A 105 6.52 2.47 2.37
C ASN A 105 6.33 2.29 3.88
N ALA A 106 7.04 3.10 4.68
CA ALA A 106 6.92 3.07 6.14
C ALA A 106 5.51 3.47 6.59
N GLN A 107 4.95 4.52 6.00
CA GLN A 107 3.59 4.95 6.34
C GLN A 107 2.52 3.95 5.92
N MET A 108 2.67 3.33 4.74
CA MET A 108 1.76 2.26 4.34
C MET A 108 1.82 1.08 5.32
N ARG A 109 3.03 0.72 5.78
CA ARG A 109 3.21 -0.34 6.77
C ARG A 109 2.58 0.00 8.12
N GLU A 110 2.69 1.24 8.58
CA GLU A 110 1.97 1.70 9.78
C GLU A 110 0.46 1.58 9.59
N ALA A 111 -0.09 2.17 8.52
CA ALA A 111 -1.52 2.07 8.24
C ALA A 111 -1.99 0.62 8.10
N TRP A 112 -1.14 -0.25 7.56
CA TRP A 112 -1.36 -1.68 7.51
C TRP A 112 -1.39 -2.28 8.94
N ASN A 113 -0.39 -2.04 9.78
CA ASN A 113 -0.43 -2.56 11.16
C ASN A 113 -1.66 -2.08 11.95
N TRP A 114 -2.08 -0.83 11.77
CA TRP A 114 -3.22 -0.24 12.48
C TRP A 114 -4.59 -0.69 11.98
N ALA A 115 -4.71 -1.01 10.69
CA ALA A 115 -5.99 -1.40 10.11
C ALA A 115 -6.27 -2.92 10.20
N ALA A 116 -5.29 -3.73 10.59
CA ALA A 116 -5.46 -5.18 10.72
C ALA A 116 -6.58 -5.54 11.73
N PRO A 117 -7.47 -6.50 11.42
CA PRO A 117 -8.49 -6.96 12.36
C PRO A 117 -7.86 -7.45 13.67
N PRO A 118 -8.51 -7.24 14.84
CA PRO A 118 -9.85 -6.68 15.03
C PRO A 118 -9.89 -5.15 15.19
N ALA A 119 -8.80 -4.43 14.88
CA ALA A 119 -8.65 -3.02 15.27
C ALA A 119 -9.54 -2.02 14.52
N THR A 120 -9.96 -2.33 13.29
CA THR A 120 -10.78 -1.44 12.46
C THR A 120 -11.89 -2.19 11.73
N SER A 121 -12.75 -1.46 11.01
CA SER A 121 -13.79 -2.08 10.18
C SER A 121 -13.18 -2.91 9.04
N ASP A 122 -13.88 -3.98 8.65
CA ASP A 122 -13.44 -4.88 7.58
C ASP A 122 -13.13 -4.15 6.26
N TYR A 123 -13.84 -3.06 6.00
CA TYR A 123 -13.64 -2.20 4.84
C TYR A 123 -12.31 -1.46 4.85
N THR A 124 -11.86 -1.01 6.02
CA THR A 124 -10.60 -0.26 6.15
C THR A 124 -9.42 -1.15 5.75
N TRP A 125 -9.42 -2.40 6.23
CA TRP A 125 -8.35 -3.35 5.92
C TRP A 125 -8.25 -3.71 4.46
N ARG A 126 -9.41 -4.03 3.88
CA ARG A 126 -9.55 -4.28 2.45
C ARG A 126 -9.06 -3.09 1.63
N ASN A 127 -9.46 -1.88 2.01
CA ASN A 127 -9.13 -0.67 1.25
C ASN A 127 -7.64 -0.34 1.26
N VAL A 128 -6.96 -0.47 2.41
CA VAL A 128 -5.50 -0.27 2.50
C VAL A 128 -4.77 -1.26 1.58
N ASN A 129 -5.18 -2.53 1.59
CA ASN A 129 -4.60 -3.55 0.72
C ASN A 129 -4.90 -3.30 -0.77
N GLY A 130 -6.13 -2.92 -1.11
CA GLY A 130 -6.50 -2.56 -2.48
C GLY A 130 -5.72 -1.36 -3.02
N PHE A 131 -5.48 -0.34 -2.18
CA PHE A 131 -4.67 0.81 -2.56
C PHE A 131 -3.20 0.44 -2.76
N ALA A 132 -2.60 -0.31 -1.83
CA ALA A 132 -1.22 -0.79 -1.96
C ALA A 132 -1.01 -1.68 -3.20
N ALA A 133 -1.97 -2.56 -3.50
CA ALA A 133 -1.93 -3.41 -4.69
C ALA A 133 -1.95 -2.57 -5.99
N ARG A 134 -2.78 -1.53 -6.05
CA ARG A 134 -2.82 -0.62 -7.22
C ARG A 134 -1.55 0.22 -7.35
N LEU A 135 -0.98 0.70 -6.24
CA LEU A 135 0.33 1.36 -6.26
C LEU A 135 1.43 0.43 -6.77
N THR A 136 1.39 -0.85 -6.42
CA THR A 136 2.32 -1.88 -6.93
C THR A 136 2.18 -2.06 -8.44
N VAL A 137 0.95 -2.10 -8.97
CA VAL A 137 0.72 -2.09 -10.42
C VAL A 137 1.30 -0.83 -11.07
N ALA A 138 1.21 0.32 -10.41
CA ALA A 138 1.76 1.58 -10.89
C ALA A 138 3.29 1.71 -10.72
N GLY A 139 3.99 0.67 -10.27
CA GLY A 139 5.45 0.64 -10.13
C GLY A 139 5.98 1.14 -8.79
N VAL A 140 5.13 1.30 -7.77
CA VAL A 140 5.55 1.54 -6.38
C VAL A 140 5.45 0.23 -5.62
N ASP A 141 6.57 -0.47 -5.44
CA ASP A 141 6.57 -1.86 -5.00
C ASP A 141 6.13 -2.05 -3.54
N PHE A 142 4.92 -2.60 -3.33
CA PHE A 142 4.42 -3.10 -2.05
C PHE A 142 4.25 -4.62 -2.04
N SER A 143 4.92 -5.36 -2.93
CA SER A 143 4.73 -6.81 -3.07
C SER A 143 5.04 -7.60 -1.78
N LEU A 144 5.96 -7.13 -0.93
CA LEU A 144 6.21 -7.73 0.38
C LEU A 144 5.01 -7.60 1.32
N LEU A 145 4.33 -6.45 1.30
CA LEU A 145 3.09 -6.23 2.06
C LEU A 145 1.97 -7.14 1.57
N GLY A 146 1.90 -7.34 0.25
CA GLY A 146 0.98 -8.31 -0.36
C GLY A 146 1.28 -9.73 0.08
N LEU A 147 2.56 -10.11 0.10
CA LEU A 147 2.97 -11.42 0.60
C LEU A 147 2.59 -11.63 2.06
N TRP A 148 2.78 -10.63 2.92
CA TRP A 148 2.37 -10.70 4.33
C TRP A 148 0.86 -10.84 4.49
N THR A 149 0.08 -10.10 3.71
CA THR A 149 -1.38 -10.16 3.73
C THR A 149 -1.90 -11.52 3.27
N ILE A 150 -1.33 -12.06 2.19
CA ILE A 150 -1.68 -13.38 1.68
C ILE A 150 -1.26 -14.46 2.70
N ARG A 151 -0.07 -14.34 3.30
CA ARG A 151 0.40 -15.25 4.35
C ARG A 151 -0.55 -15.25 5.55
N SER A 152 -0.86 -14.09 6.12
CA SER A 152 -1.74 -13.99 7.30
C SER A 152 -3.11 -14.59 7.00
N SER A 153 -3.63 -14.34 5.81
CA SER A 153 -4.98 -14.76 5.42
C SER A 153 -5.07 -16.23 5.02
N LEU A 154 -4.05 -16.78 4.38
CA LEU A 154 -4.14 -18.10 3.74
C LEU A 154 -3.16 -19.12 4.29
N GLU A 155 -2.14 -18.75 5.05
CA GLU A 155 -1.08 -19.69 5.48
C GLU A 155 -0.98 -19.86 7.00
N GLU A 156 -1.53 -18.95 7.82
CA GLU A 156 -1.37 -19.05 9.28
C GLU A 156 -2.45 -19.90 9.96
N SER A 157 -3.70 -19.81 9.50
CA SER A 157 -4.85 -20.48 10.12
C SER A 157 -5.71 -21.20 9.08
N THR A 158 -6.32 -22.32 9.46
CA THR A 158 -7.32 -23.02 8.64
C THR A 158 -8.67 -22.32 8.64
N LYS A 159 -8.95 -21.55 9.69
CA LYS A 159 -10.12 -20.67 9.79
C LYS A 159 -9.72 -19.29 9.29
N VAL A 160 -10.30 -18.87 8.18
CA VAL A 160 -10.06 -17.54 7.60
C VAL A 160 -11.34 -16.73 7.71
N THR A 161 -11.22 -15.50 8.19
CA THR A 161 -12.34 -14.57 8.24
C THR A 161 -12.68 -14.04 6.84
N ALA A 162 -13.90 -13.55 6.66
CA ALA A 162 -14.29 -12.89 5.41
C ALA A 162 -13.37 -11.70 5.09
N THR A 163 -12.96 -10.95 6.11
CA THR A 163 -12.09 -9.77 6.02
C THR A 163 -10.70 -10.10 5.50
N GLU A 164 -10.09 -11.15 6.03
CA GLU A 164 -8.80 -11.66 5.55
C GLU A 164 -8.88 -12.13 4.11
N LEU A 165 -9.93 -12.88 3.75
CA LEU A 165 -10.16 -13.30 2.36
C LEU A 165 -10.34 -12.10 1.42
N MET A 166 -11.11 -11.09 1.83
CA MET A 166 -11.29 -9.87 1.03
C MET A 166 -9.98 -9.11 0.83
N ALA A 167 -9.16 -8.96 1.87
CA ALA A 167 -7.86 -8.28 1.77
C ALA A 167 -6.90 -9.05 0.85
N ALA A 168 -6.79 -10.37 0.99
CA ALA A 168 -6.00 -11.19 0.08
C ALA A 168 -6.53 -11.10 -1.36
N ALA A 169 -7.85 -11.12 -1.54
CA ALA A 169 -8.47 -11.05 -2.86
C ALA A 169 -8.14 -9.75 -3.63
N GLU A 170 -7.96 -8.62 -2.96
CA GLU A 170 -7.54 -7.38 -3.65
C GLU A 170 -6.15 -7.53 -4.32
N TRP A 171 -5.21 -8.24 -3.68
CA TRP A 171 -3.91 -8.54 -4.29
C TRP A 171 -4.05 -9.44 -5.53
N PHE A 172 -4.85 -10.50 -5.46
CA PHE A 172 -5.14 -11.34 -6.63
C PHE A 172 -5.87 -10.57 -7.73
N LYS A 173 -6.80 -9.67 -7.37
CA LYS A 173 -7.59 -8.88 -8.31
C LYS A 173 -6.70 -7.98 -9.18
N TYR A 174 -5.77 -7.23 -8.59
CA TYR A 174 -4.95 -6.29 -9.34
C TYR A 174 -3.62 -6.86 -9.83
N LEU A 175 -3.08 -7.87 -9.15
CA LEU A 175 -1.73 -8.39 -9.41
C LEU A 175 -1.71 -9.86 -9.83
N SER A 176 -2.83 -10.46 -10.26
CA SER A 176 -2.88 -11.87 -10.70
C SER A 176 -1.74 -12.26 -11.65
N LYS A 177 -1.50 -11.45 -12.70
CA LYS A 177 -0.41 -11.68 -13.67
C LYS A 177 0.97 -11.59 -13.00
N SER A 178 1.19 -10.55 -12.18
CA SER A 178 2.46 -10.35 -11.47
C SER A 178 2.72 -11.45 -10.46
N LEU A 179 1.69 -11.94 -9.75
CA LEU A 179 1.79 -13.05 -8.81
C LEU A 179 2.22 -14.34 -9.51
N VAL A 180 1.67 -14.64 -10.69
CA VAL A 180 2.12 -15.77 -11.51
C VAL A 180 3.59 -15.58 -11.90
N GLN A 181 3.94 -14.43 -12.46
CA GLN A 181 5.31 -14.13 -12.89
C GLN A 181 6.33 -14.22 -11.74
N TRP A 182 6.02 -13.63 -10.58
CA TRP A 182 6.88 -13.68 -9.40
C TRP A 182 7.01 -15.10 -8.84
N SER A 183 5.93 -15.89 -8.88
CA SER A 183 5.95 -17.28 -8.44
C SER A 183 6.69 -18.22 -9.39
N GLU A 184 6.60 -18.01 -10.70
CA GLU A 184 7.37 -18.75 -11.70
C GLU A 184 8.86 -18.41 -11.64
N ALA A 185 9.19 -17.14 -11.37
CA ALA A 185 10.56 -16.68 -11.19
C ALA A 185 11.16 -17.01 -9.81
N ASP A 186 10.42 -17.68 -8.93
CA ASP A 186 10.79 -17.92 -7.53
C ASP A 186 11.31 -16.63 -6.84
N ARG A 187 10.59 -15.52 -7.02
CA ARG A 187 11.04 -14.19 -6.60
C ARG A 187 11.30 -14.14 -5.09
N GLN A 188 12.51 -13.76 -4.73
CA GLN A 188 12.96 -13.50 -3.37
C GLN A 188 13.06 -11.99 -3.11
N PHE A 189 13.10 -11.61 -1.84
CA PHE A 189 13.33 -10.23 -1.39
C PHE A 189 14.78 -10.09 -0.93
N ASP A 190 15.09 -10.68 0.23
CA ASP A 190 16.44 -10.65 0.82
C ASP A 190 17.10 -12.05 0.86
N GLY A 191 16.82 -12.87 -0.15
CA GLY A 191 17.37 -14.23 -0.31
C GLY A 191 16.42 -15.38 0.08
N PRO A 192 16.89 -16.64 0.00
CA PRO A 192 16.05 -17.84 0.17
C PRO A 192 15.53 -18.06 1.60
N ASP A 193 16.23 -17.52 2.60
CA ASP A 193 15.93 -17.69 4.02
C ASP A 193 15.46 -16.38 4.68
N ASP A 194 15.04 -15.40 3.88
CA ASP A 194 14.56 -14.10 4.39
C ASP A 194 13.38 -14.31 5.37
N PRO A 195 13.54 -13.96 6.66
CA PRO A 195 12.48 -14.11 7.66
C PRO A 195 11.24 -13.28 7.35
N ALA A 196 11.39 -12.14 6.65
CA ALA A 196 10.27 -11.29 6.30
C ALA A 196 9.32 -11.99 5.32
N SER A 197 9.87 -12.69 4.33
CA SER A 197 9.09 -13.36 3.29
C SER A 197 8.86 -14.85 3.52
N ARG A 198 9.18 -15.37 4.71
CA ARG A 198 8.95 -16.77 5.11
C ARG A 198 7.49 -17.22 4.94
N PRO A 199 7.24 -18.52 4.67
CA PRO A 199 5.89 -19.10 4.67
C PRO A 199 5.24 -19.04 6.05
N GLY A 200 3.91 -19.08 6.07
CA GLY A 200 3.11 -19.19 7.29
C GLY A 200 3.02 -20.62 7.81
N LYS A 201 2.46 -20.76 9.02
CA LYS A 201 2.48 -22.01 9.78
C LYS A 201 2.01 -23.25 9.01
N LEU A 202 0.91 -23.16 8.27
CA LEU A 202 0.32 -24.32 7.61
C LEU A 202 1.18 -24.88 6.46
N LEU A 203 1.96 -24.02 5.80
CA LEU A 203 2.92 -24.46 4.79
C LEU A 203 4.18 -25.01 5.45
N LEU A 204 4.65 -24.37 6.53
CA LEU A 204 5.78 -24.87 7.32
C LEU A 204 5.51 -26.28 7.89
N ASP A 205 4.31 -26.52 8.42
CA ASP A 205 3.88 -27.82 8.94
C ASP A 205 3.85 -28.91 7.83
N GLN A 206 3.81 -28.51 6.55
CA GLN A 206 3.92 -29.40 5.38
C GLN A 206 5.35 -29.50 4.83
N GLY A 207 6.34 -29.06 5.60
CA GLY A 207 7.76 -29.08 5.23
C GLY A 207 8.15 -28.06 4.16
N PHE A 208 7.35 -27.02 3.93
CA PHE A 208 7.68 -25.95 2.98
C PHE A 208 8.35 -24.78 3.71
N ALA A 209 9.66 -24.59 3.51
CA ALA A 209 10.45 -23.56 4.20
C ALA A 209 10.94 -22.40 3.30
N ARG A 210 10.73 -22.47 1.98
CA ARG A 210 11.30 -21.50 1.04
C ARG A 210 10.60 -20.13 1.15
N SER A 211 11.37 -19.07 1.40
CA SER A 211 10.88 -17.69 1.44
C SER A 211 10.54 -17.12 0.06
N GLY A 212 9.76 -16.04 0.04
CA GLY A 212 9.36 -15.34 -1.18
C GLY A 212 8.14 -15.92 -1.89
N PHE A 213 8.02 -15.60 -3.17
CA PHE A 213 7.01 -16.16 -4.07
C PHE A 213 7.52 -17.47 -4.69
N SER A 214 6.64 -18.44 -4.87
CA SER A 214 6.94 -19.67 -5.63
C SER A 214 5.67 -20.27 -6.22
N ALA A 215 5.82 -21.13 -7.23
CA ALA A 215 4.70 -21.84 -7.86
C ALA A 215 3.91 -22.68 -6.84
N ARG A 216 4.60 -23.38 -5.92
CA ARG A 216 3.96 -24.19 -4.87
C ARG A 216 3.11 -23.33 -3.93
N ARG A 217 3.63 -22.17 -3.53
CA ARG A 217 2.94 -21.24 -2.63
C ARG A 217 1.69 -20.64 -3.32
N LEU A 218 1.82 -20.27 -4.60
CA LEU A 218 0.70 -19.78 -5.41
C LEU A 218 -0.43 -20.80 -5.57
N ALA A 219 -0.09 -22.05 -5.91
CA ALA A 219 -1.07 -23.12 -6.03
C ALA A 219 -1.83 -23.34 -4.71
N TYR A 220 -1.10 -23.30 -3.58
CA TYR A 220 -1.70 -23.40 -2.25
C TYR A 220 -2.70 -22.26 -1.98
N TRP A 221 -2.33 -21.01 -2.30
CA TRP A 221 -3.21 -19.85 -2.13
C TRP A 221 -4.49 -19.94 -2.98
N GLN A 222 -4.35 -20.31 -4.25
CA GLN A 222 -5.48 -20.44 -5.17
C GLN A 222 -6.49 -21.48 -4.66
N HIS A 223 -5.99 -22.62 -4.20
CA HIS A 223 -6.83 -23.66 -3.60
C HIS A 223 -7.55 -23.16 -2.34
N ARG A 224 -6.85 -22.44 -1.46
CA ARG A 224 -7.44 -21.88 -0.23
C ARG A 224 -8.54 -20.85 -0.49
N ILE A 225 -8.37 -20.00 -1.50
CA ILE A 225 -9.39 -19.02 -1.92
C ILE A 225 -10.65 -19.74 -2.43
N GLN A 226 -10.49 -20.81 -3.22
CA GLN A 226 -11.62 -21.61 -3.73
C GLN A 226 -12.41 -22.30 -2.60
N GLN A 227 -11.71 -22.82 -1.59
CA GLN A 227 -12.34 -23.43 -0.41
C GLN A 227 -13.12 -22.41 0.43
N GLY A 228 -12.51 -21.25 0.73
CA GLY A 228 -13.17 -20.19 1.49
C GLY A 228 -14.40 -19.61 0.79
N SER A 229 -14.34 -19.48 -0.54
CA SER A 229 -15.48 -19.02 -1.35
C SER A 229 -16.67 -19.99 -1.32
N SER A 230 -16.40 -21.29 -1.20
CA SER A 230 -17.44 -22.33 -1.11
C SER A 230 -18.09 -22.36 0.28
N GLN A 231 -17.32 -22.13 1.34
CA GLN A 231 -17.83 -22.08 2.72
C GLN A 231 -18.71 -20.84 2.98
N GLN A 232 -18.42 -19.70 2.34
CA GLN A 232 -19.25 -18.49 2.45
C GLN A 232 -20.61 -18.58 1.75
N LYS A 233 -20.77 -19.46 0.75
CA LYS A 233 -22.06 -19.67 0.06
C LYS A 233 -23.01 -20.61 0.80
N ALA A 234 -22.51 -21.30 1.82
CA ALA A 234 -23.25 -22.30 2.59
C ALA A 234 -23.82 -21.77 3.92
N VAL A 235 -23.69 -20.47 4.19
CA VAL A 235 -24.19 -19.77 5.38
C VAL A 235 -25.32 -18.83 4.98
#